data_AF-A0A5C6CFA5-F1
#
_entry.id   AF-A0A5C6CFA5-F1
#
_cell.length_a   1.000
_cell.length_b   1.000
_cell.length_c   1.000
_cell.angle_alpha   90.00
_cell.angle_beta   90.00
_cell.angle_gamma   90.00
#
_symmetry.space_group_name_H-M   'P 1'
#
loop_
_entity.id
_entity.type
_entity.pdbx_description
1 polymer ?
#
loop_
_entity_poly.entity_id
_entity_poly.type
_entity_poly.pdbx_seq_one_letter_code
_entity_poly.pdbx_strand_id
1 'polypeptide(L)'
;MNWQRARQPAQKAERMTAILDAAASLFDEKELAEITMRDVAVQAGVGKASLYHYVKTKEEVFLSLYGYELESWLNELEKRLHRLRRPTPERVAAVLVNELLLRPRLCRLKVVLALVLERNLSDEAITEFKESLLEPTHRFVSLIHHSLPELSITAAKDFLFQYHALVAGLWPIAHPSDQLAAILEDAKYSEFRVDFGPLLQRTLASLLQQTSPGAENASR
;
A
#
# COMPACT_ATOMS: atom_id res chain seq x y z
N MET A 1 21.85 34.96 15.39
CA MET A 1 21.76 34.45 14.00
C MET A 1 21.54 32.94 14.06
N ASN A 2 20.31 32.44 13.84
CA ASN A 2 20.05 30.99 13.71
C ASN A 2 18.83 30.67 12.79
N TRP A 3 18.49 31.59 11.87
CA TRP A 3 17.30 31.50 11.02
C TRP A 3 17.52 30.72 9.71
N GLN A 4 18.78 30.52 9.29
CA GLN A 4 19.10 29.82 8.04
C GLN A 4 18.99 28.28 8.15
N ARG A 5 19.21 27.69 9.34
CA ARG A 5 19.12 26.24 9.55
C ARG A 5 17.68 25.73 9.71
N ALA A 6 16.74 26.56 10.15
CA ALA A 6 15.32 26.17 10.26
C ALA A 6 14.58 26.26 8.91
N ARG A 7 15.01 27.15 8.00
CA ARG A 7 14.40 27.32 6.67
C ARG A 7 14.74 26.20 5.68
N GLN A 8 15.94 25.64 5.75
CA GLN A 8 16.40 24.62 4.79
C GLN A 8 15.65 23.28 4.91
N PRO A 9 15.40 22.71 6.11
CA PRO A 9 14.62 21.48 6.25
C PRO A 9 13.16 21.64 5.83
N ALA A 10 12.53 22.77 6.20
CA ALA A 10 11.15 23.07 5.82
C ALA A 10 11.00 23.20 4.30
N GLN A 11 11.91 23.93 3.65
CA GLN A 11 11.92 24.07 2.19
C GLN A 11 12.22 22.74 1.49
N LYS A 12 13.09 21.89 2.07
CA LYS A 12 13.36 20.55 1.56
C LYS A 12 12.10 19.66 1.64
N ALA A 13 11.37 19.72 2.74
CA ALA A 13 10.12 18.98 2.94
C ALA A 13 9.03 19.46 1.97
N GLU A 14 8.82 20.78 1.84
CA GLU A 14 7.86 21.36 0.88
C GLU A 14 8.15 20.92 -0.55
N ARG A 15 9.43 20.88 -0.95
CA ARG A 15 9.83 20.41 -2.27
C ARG A 15 9.58 18.93 -2.47
N MET A 16 9.85 18.11 -1.47
CA MET A 16 9.51 16.68 -1.54
C MET A 16 8.00 16.49 -1.65
N THR A 17 7.19 17.21 -0.87
CA THR A 17 5.72 17.18 -0.98
C THR A 17 5.27 17.51 -2.40
N ALA A 18 5.78 18.59 -3.01
CA ALA A 18 5.42 18.93 -4.38
C ALA A 18 5.80 17.84 -5.41
N ILE A 19 6.93 17.15 -5.21
CA ILE A 19 7.35 16.02 -6.05
C ILE A 19 6.39 14.83 -5.87
N LEU A 20 5.99 14.52 -4.64
CA LEU A 20 5.07 13.43 -4.34
C LEU A 20 3.66 13.72 -4.88
N ASP A 21 3.16 14.94 -4.74
CA ASP A 21 1.87 15.37 -5.28
C ASP A 21 1.84 15.27 -6.82
N ALA A 22 2.93 15.68 -7.46
CA ALA A 22 3.10 15.54 -8.91
C ALA A 22 3.13 14.07 -9.34
N ALA A 23 3.88 13.22 -8.64
CA ALA A 23 3.95 11.79 -8.92
C ALA A 23 2.60 11.10 -8.71
N ALA A 24 1.88 11.47 -7.65
CA ALA A 24 0.52 11.04 -7.35
C ALA A 24 -0.45 11.36 -8.48
N SER A 25 -0.49 12.63 -8.92
CA SER A 25 -1.35 13.07 -10.02
C SER A 25 -1.04 12.34 -11.32
N LEU A 26 0.25 12.21 -11.67
CA LEU A 26 0.66 11.49 -12.88
C LEU A 26 0.27 10.01 -12.81
N PHE A 27 0.41 9.39 -11.63
CA PHE A 27 0.11 7.98 -11.45
C PHE A 27 -1.38 7.68 -11.47
N ASP A 28 -2.23 8.57 -10.99
CA ASP A 28 -3.68 8.40 -11.10
C ASP A 28 -4.17 8.36 -12.56
N GLU A 29 -3.43 9.01 -13.47
CA GLU A 29 -3.83 9.17 -14.87
C GLU A 29 -3.14 8.18 -15.83
N LYS A 30 -1.97 7.63 -15.44
CA LYS A 30 -1.09 6.88 -16.36
C LYS A 30 -0.58 5.59 -15.74
N GLU A 31 -0.13 4.69 -16.60
CA GLU A 31 0.65 3.55 -16.14
C GLU A 31 2.08 3.96 -15.78
N LEU A 32 2.68 3.28 -14.78
CA LEU A 32 4.03 3.62 -14.30
C LEU A 32 5.06 3.65 -15.42
N ALA A 33 4.92 2.78 -16.42
CA ALA A 33 5.81 2.69 -17.57
C ALA A 33 5.81 3.95 -18.44
N GLU A 34 4.68 4.66 -18.50
CA GLU A 34 4.49 5.87 -19.32
C GLU A 34 4.98 7.14 -18.64
N ILE A 35 5.19 7.10 -17.32
CA ILE A 35 5.67 8.24 -16.54
C ILE A 35 7.19 8.34 -16.64
N THR A 36 7.70 9.55 -16.85
CA THR A 36 9.13 9.85 -16.87
C THR A 36 9.52 10.83 -15.76
N MET A 37 10.82 10.87 -15.41
CA MET A 37 11.36 11.89 -14.49
C MET A 37 11.15 13.32 -15.00
N ARG A 38 11.06 13.52 -16.32
CA ARG A 38 10.76 14.83 -16.89
C ARG A 38 9.33 15.25 -16.57
N ASP A 39 8.38 14.33 -16.69
CA ASP A 39 6.97 14.60 -16.40
C ASP A 39 6.81 15.00 -14.93
N VAL A 40 7.45 14.26 -14.01
CA VAL A 40 7.45 14.57 -12.57
C VAL A 40 8.03 15.97 -12.31
N ALA A 41 9.18 16.30 -12.92
CA ALA A 41 9.81 17.61 -12.72
C ALA A 41 8.91 18.76 -13.21
N VAL A 42 8.30 18.60 -14.39
CA VAL A 42 7.40 19.59 -14.98
C VAL A 42 6.15 19.76 -14.11
N GLN A 43 5.50 18.66 -13.73
CA GLN A 43 4.28 18.68 -12.92
C GLN A 43 4.53 19.27 -11.52
N ALA A 44 5.70 18.99 -10.92
CA ALA A 44 6.09 19.53 -9.60
C ALA A 44 6.59 20.99 -9.66
N GLY A 45 6.75 21.58 -10.85
CA GLY A 45 7.31 22.93 -10.99
C GLY A 45 8.75 23.05 -10.48
N VAL A 46 9.55 21.99 -10.63
CA VAL A 46 10.98 21.95 -10.24
C VAL A 46 11.86 21.76 -11.47
N GLY A 47 13.06 22.34 -11.44
CA GLY A 47 14.06 22.06 -12.47
C GLY A 47 14.54 20.61 -12.42
N LYS A 48 14.91 20.03 -13.57
CA LYS A 48 15.42 18.64 -13.66
C LYS A 48 16.56 18.38 -12.67
N ALA A 49 17.57 19.26 -12.62
CA ALA A 49 18.68 19.14 -11.67
C ALA A 49 18.21 19.22 -10.21
N SER A 50 17.21 20.07 -9.93
CA SER A 50 16.60 20.15 -8.60
C SER A 50 15.94 18.83 -8.21
N LEU A 51 15.17 18.19 -9.10
CA LEU A 51 14.53 16.90 -8.83
C LEU A 51 15.58 15.84 -8.44
N TYR A 52 16.68 15.73 -9.19
CA TYR A 52 17.76 14.77 -8.92
C TYR A 52 18.50 15.01 -7.60
N HIS A 53 18.34 16.16 -6.94
CA HIS A 53 18.85 16.37 -5.58
C HIS A 53 18.00 15.69 -4.51
N TYR A 54 16.75 15.32 -4.80
CA TYR A 54 15.83 14.67 -3.87
C TYR A 54 15.67 13.18 -4.14
N VAL A 55 15.67 12.79 -5.41
CA VAL A 55 15.37 11.42 -5.88
C VAL A 55 16.24 11.08 -7.08
N LYS A 56 16.86 9.92 -7.10
CA LYS A 56 17.81 9.53 -8.16
C LYS A 56 17.10 8.89 -9.35
N THR A 57 16.01 8.16 -9.09
CA THR A 57 15.29 7.40 -10.11
C THR A 57 13.78 7.63 -10.02
N LYS A 58 13.07 7.19 -11.06
CA LYS A 58 11.60 7.18 -11.05
C LYS A 58 11.08 6.25 -9.96
N GLU A 59 11.73 5.10 -9.80
CA GLU A 59 11.37 4.07 -8.84
C GLU A 59 11.47 4.60 -7.41
N GLU A 60 12.53 5.35 -7.08
CA GLU A 60 12.67 6.01 -5.77
C GLU A 60 11.55 7.03 -5.48
N VAL A 61 11.07 7.76 -6.49
CA VAL A 61 9.90 8.65 -6.35
C VAL A 61 8.68 7.83 -5.95
N PHE A 62 8.41 6.72 -6.63
CA PHE A 62 7.22 5.91 -6.40
C PHE A 62 7.29 5.07 -5.11
N LEU A 63 8.48 4.69 -4.65
CA LEU A 63 8.67 4.13 -3.30
C LEU A 63 8.38 5.17 -2.22
N SER A 64 8.84 6.41 -2.41
CA SER A 64 8.57 7.51 -1.47
C SER A 64 7.07 7.81 -1.42
N LEU A 65 6.40 7.80 -2.58
CA LEU A 65 4.94 7.92 -2.67
C LEU A 65 4.23 6.75 -1.98
N TYR A 66 4.70 5.51 -2.16
CA TYR A 66 4.18 4.35 -1.44
C TYR A 66 4.28 4.50 0.07
N GLY A 67 5.43 4.96 0.58
CA GLY A 67 5.61 5.26 2.00
C GLY A 67 4.60 6.29 2.52
N TYR A 68 4.41 7.38 1.78
CA TYR A 68 3.45 8.43 2.12
C TYR A 68 1.99 7.90 2.16
N GLU A 69 1.58 7.16 1.14
CA GLU A 69 0.23 6.56 1.05
C GLU A 69 0.02 5.49 2.13
N LEU A 70 1.04 4.69 2.43
CA LEU A 70 1.01 3.66 3.47
C LEU A 70 0.82 4.29 4.85
N GLU A 71 1.56 5.34 5.17
CA GLU A 71 1.47 6.06 6.43
C GLU A 71 0.08 6.69 6.61
N SER A 72 -0.44 7.35 5.57
CA SER A 72 -1.80 7.90 5.57
C SER A 72 -2.87 6.80 5.78
N TRP A 73 -2.70 5.64 5.15
CA TRP A 73 -3.59 4.50 5.34
C TRP A 73 -3.52 3.92 6.75
N LEU A 74 -2.32 3.70 7.30
CA LEU A 74 -2.14 3.18 8.66
C LEU A 74 -2.77 4.11 9.71
N ASN A 75 -2.61 5.42 9.55
CA ASN A 75 -3.18 6.40 10.48
C ASN A 75 -4.72 6.36 10.53
N GLU A 76 -5.40 6.19 9.40
CA GLU A 76 -6.86 6.06 9.40
C GLU A 76 -7.34 4.67 9.81
N LEU A 77 -6.60 3.62 9.44
CA LEU A 77 -6.87 2.27 9.88
C LEU A 77 -6.82 2.17 11.41
N GLU A 78 -5.77 2.72 12.01
CA GLU A 78 -5.60 2.80 13.47
C GLU A 78 -6.80 3.47 14.15
N LYS A 79 -7.19 4.66 13.67
CA LYS A 79 -8.37 5.38 14.19
C LYS A 79 -9.64 4.54 14.14
N ARG A 80 -9.84 3.77 13.07
CA ARG A 80 -11.05 2.97 12.87
C ARG A 80 -11.05 1.69 13.70
N LEU A 81 -9.91 1.01 13.79
CA LEU A 81 -9.77 -0.17 14.65
C LEU A 81 -9.92 0.20 16.12
N HIS A 82 -9.36 1.32 16.59
CA HIS A 82 -9.54 1.80 17.97
C HIS A 82 -11.01 2.12 18.33
N ARG A 83 -11.83 2.47 17.33
CA ARG A 83 -13.27 2.74 17.54
C ARG A 83 -14.13 1.47 17.46
N LEU A 84 -13.56 0.34 17.04
CA LEU A 84 -14.30 -0.88 16.81
C LEU A 84 -14.65 -1.56 18.16
N ARG A 85 -15.93 -1.58 18.50
CA ARG A 85 -16.42 -2.27 19.70
C ARG A 85 -16.58 -3.76 19.42
N ARG A 86 -16.02 -4.61 20.30
CA ARG A 86 -16.06 -6.08 20.16
C ARG A 86 -15.52 -6.51 18.78
N PRO A 87 -14.22 -6.34 18.55
CA PRO A 87 -13.58 -6.78 17.32
C PRO A 87 -13.74 -8.29 17.14
N THR A 88 -14.07 -8.69 15.92
CA THR A 88 -14.08 -10.08 15.45
C THR A 88 -13.29 -10.13 14.15
N PRO A 89 -12.78 -11.30 13.71
CA PRO A 89 -12.08 -11.43 12.43
C PRO A 89 -12.82 -10.79 11.25
N GLU A 90 -14.15 -10.97 11.16
CA GLU A 90 -14.97 -10.41 10.08
C GLU A 90 -15.05 -8.89 10.15
N ARG A 91 -15.16 -8.33 11.36
CA ARG A 91 -15.25 -6.88 11.57
C ARG A 91 -13.91 -6.20 11.30
N VAL A 92 -12.81 -6.82 11.72
CA VAL A 92 -11.45 -6.32 11.44
C VAL A 92 -11.18 -6.39 9.94
N ALA A 93 -11.49 -7.51 9.28
CA ALA A 93 -11.40 -7.65 7.83
C ALA A 93 -12.24 -6.59 7.09
N ALA A 94 -13.47 -6.34 7.53
CA ALA A 94 -14.33 -5.31 6.95
C ALA A 94 -13.71 -3.91 7.10
N VAL A 95 -13.12 -3.56 8.25
CA VAL A 95 -12.43 -2.28 8.44
C VAL A 95 -11.23 -2.16 7.49
N LEU A 96 -10.40 -3.20 7.39
CA LEU A 96 -9.25 -3.23 6.48
C LEU A 96 -9.67 -2.99 5.02
N VAL A 97 -10.68 -3.73 4.55
CA VAL A 97 -11.17 -3.63 3.16
C VAL A 97 -11.83 -2.29 2.90
N ASN A 98 -12.69 -1.81 3.79
CA ASN A 98 -13.34 -0.52 3.63
C ASN A 98 -12.32 0.62 3.55
N GLU A 99 -11.26 0.59 4.37
CA GLU A 99 -10.18 1.58 4.29
C GLU A 99 -9.36 1.48 3.02
N LEU A 100 -9.15 0.27 2.53
CA LEU A 100 -8.39 0.04 1.31
C LEU A 100 -9.17 0.49 0.06
N LEU A 101 -10.50 0.25 0.01
CA LEU A 101 -11.37 0.66 -1.10
C LEU A 101 -11.41 2.18 -1.30
N LEU A 102 -11.16 2.96 -0.25
CA LEU A 102 -11.01 4.41 -0.33
C LEU A 102 -9.66 4.86 -0.93
N ARG A 103 -8.73 3.93 -1.19
CA ARG A 103 -7.36 4.20 -1.61
C ARG A 103 -6.93 3.35 -2.81
N PRO A 104 -7.55 3.54 -3.99
CA PRO A 104 -7.19 2.81 -5.21
C PRO A 104 -5.72 3.02 -5.61
N ARG A 105 -5.15 4.20 -5.37
CA ARG A 105 -3.73 4.49 -5.63
C ARG A 105 -2.80 3.59 -4.83
N LEU A 106 -3.07 3.40 -3.54
CA LEU A 106 -2.29 2.51 -2.68
C LEU A 106 -2.37 1.06 -3.17
N CYS A 107 -3.54 0.62 -3.65
CA CYS A 107 -3.70 -0.70 -4.25
C CYS A 107 -2.82 -0.86 -5.50
N ARG A 108 -2.86 0.11 -6.42
CA ARG A 108 -2.00 0.12 -7.61
C ARG A 108 -0.51 0.17 -7.25
N LEU A 109 -0.12 0.95 -6.23
CA LEU A 109 1.25 1.01 -5.73
C LEU A 109 1.73 -0.34 -5.20
N LYS A 110 0.89 -1.10 -4.49
CA LYS A 110 1.23 -2.46 -4.01
C LYS A 110 1.49 -3.43 -5.16
N VAL A 111 0.74 -3.32 -6.26
CA VAL A 111 0.94 -4.14 -7.46
C VAL A 111 2.31 -3.84 -8.09
N VAL A 112 2.63 -2.56 -8.33
CA VAL A 112 3.90 -2.19 -8.97
C VAL A 112 5.11 -2.39 -8.04
N LEU A 113 4.92 -2.31 -6.72
CA LEU A 113 5.97 -2.57 -5.74
C LEU A 113 6.53 -3.99 -5.92
N ALA A 114 5.64 -4.99 -5.96
CA ALA A 114 6.01 -6.40 -6.05
C ALA A 114 6.64 -6.78 -7.40
N LEU A 115 6.30 -6.07 -8.48
CA LEU A 115 6.67 -6.46 -9.86
C LEU A 115 7.81 -5.64 -10.47
N VAL A 116 7.89 -4.35 -10.12
CA VAL A 116 8.70 -3.37 -10.85
C VAL A 116 9.67 -2.66 -9.93
N LEU A 117 9.18 -2.08 -8.84
CA LEU A 117 10.00 -1.17 -8.03
C LEU A 117 11.17 -1.92 -7.37
N GLU A 118 10.93 -3.08 -6.74
CA GLU A 118 12.01 -3.82 -6.07
C GLU A 118 13.12 -4.33 -7.00
N ARG A 119 12.85 -4.50 -8.31
CA ARG A 119 13.79 -5.10 -9.27
C ARG A 119 14.72 -4.09 -9.94
N ASN A 120 14.42 -2.81 -9.84
CA ASN A 120 15.08 -1.74 -10.61
C ASN A 120 15.82 -0.73 -9.70
N LEU A 121 16.21 -1.16 -8.51
CA LEU A 121 16.87 -0.35 -7.49
C LEU A 121 18.31 -0.83 -7.25
N SER A 122 19.14 0.07 -6.71
CA SER A 122 20.43 -0.32 -6.15
C SER A 122 20.24 -1.00 -4.79
N ASP A 123 21.24 -1.75 -4.35
CA ASP A 123 21.22 -2.44 -3.05
C ASP A 123 21.02 -1.46 -1.88
N GLU A 124 21.59 -0.26 -1.97
CA GLU A 124 21.41 0.80 -0.98
C GLU A 124 19.96 1.28 -0.94
N ALA A 125 19.34 1.52 -2.09
CA ALA A 125 17.96 1.99 -2.15
C ALA A 125 16.96 0.90 -1.69
N ILE A 126 17.25 -0.38 -1.97
CA ILE A 126 16.47 -1.50 -1.43
C ILE A 126 16.59 -1.52 0.10
N THR A 127 17.80 -1.37 0.64
CA THR A 127 18.04 -1.38 2.08
C THR A 127 17.31 -0.24 2.77
N GLU A 128 17.50 1.00 2.29
CA GLU A 128 16.81 2.20 2.80
C GLU A 128 15.28 2.02 2.77
N PHE A 129 14.75 1.45 1.68
CA PHE A 129 13.33 1.18 1.57
C PHE A 129 12.85 0.12 2.57
N LYS A 130 13.55 -1.01 2.72
CA LYS A 130 13.17 -2.06 3.69
C LYS A 130 13.24 -1.53 5.13
N GLU A 131 14.25 -0.74 5.46
CA GLU A 131 14.37 -0.08 6.77
C GLU A 131 13.19 0.87 7.03
N SER A 132 12.78 1.64 6.01
CA SER A 132 11.62 2.54 6.11
C SER A 132 10.30 1.81 6.40
N LEU A 133 10.21 0.52 6.08
CA LEU A 133 9.02 -0.31 6.31
C LEU A 133 9.00 -1.02 7.66
N LEU A 134 10.07 -0.96 8.46
CA LEU A 134 10.14 -1.65 9.75
C LEU A 134 9.10 -1.13 10.74
N GLU A 135 9.01 0.19 10.91
CA GLU A 135 8.04 0.81 11.81
C GLU A 135 6.59 0.59 11.33
N PRO A 136 6.24 0.83 10.05
CA PRO A 136 4.89 0.57 9.54
C PRO A 136 4.47 -0.90 9.71
N THR A 137 5.42 -1.82 9.53
CA THR A 137 5.21 -3.25 9.75
C THR A 137 4.88 -3.53 11.21
N HIS A 138 5.69 -3.03 12.15
CA HIS A 138 5.43 -3.22 13.58
C HIS A 138 4.09 -2.62 14.00
N ARG A 139 3.76 -1.41 13.53
CA ARG A 139 2.46 -0.76 13.82
C ARG A 139 1.29 -1.59 13.33
N PHE A 140 1.32 -2.04 12.08
CA PHE A 140 0.25 -2.87 11.54
C PHE A 140 0.07 -4.15 12.36
N VAL A 141 1.16 -4.87 12.66
CA VAL A 141 1.14 -6.10 13.44
C VAL A 141 0.55 -5.85 14.84
N SER A 142 0.98 -4.77 15.51
CA SER A 142 0.42 -4.38 16.81
C SER A 142 -1.06 -4.03 16.76
N LEU A 143 -1.52 -3.33 15.70
CA LEU A 143 -2.94 -2.98 15.55
C LEU A 143 -3.82 -4.23 15.38
N ILE A 144 -3.37 -5.19 14.58
CA ILE A 144 -4.11 -6.45 14.39
C ILE A 144 -4.09 -7.27 15.69
N HIS A 145 -2.94 -7.43 16.34
CA HIS A 145 -2.84 -8.15 17.62
C HIS A 145 -3.69 -7.50 18.72
N HIS A 146 -3.69 -6.17 18.81
CA HIS A 146 -4.52 -5.46 19.80
C HIS A 146 -6.02 -5.62 19.50
N SER A 147 -6.40 -5.64 18.22
CA SER A 147 -7.79 -5.86 17.81
C SER A 147 -8.23 -7.31 18.03
N LEU A 148 -7.34 -8.28 17.89
CA LEU A 148 -7.62 -9.70 18.05
C LEU A 148 -6.55 -10.33 18.97
N PRO A 149 -6.68 -10.19 20.30
CA PRO A 149 -5.63 -10.61 21.25
C PRO A 149 -5.31 -12.10 21.23
N GLU A 150 -6.24 -12.93 20.75
CA GLU A 150 -6.02 -14.38 20.57
C GLU A 150 -5.03 -14.69 19.44
N LEU A 151 -4.84 -13.77 18.49
CA LEU A 151 -3.90 -13.89 17.40
C LEU A 151 -2.48 -13.59 17.89
N SER A 152 -1.53 -14.53 17.79
CA SER A 152 -0.14 -14.25 18.17
C SER A 152 0.50 -13.15 17.30
N ILE A 153 1.55 -12.49 17.81
CA ILE A 153 2.31 -11.48 17.04
C ILE A 153 2.88 -12.09 15.75
N THR A 154 3.37 -13.33 15.80
CA THR A 154 3.87 -14.05 14.62
C THR A 154 2.76 -14.26 13.59
N ALA A 155 1.59 -14.71 14.02
CA ALA A 155 0.43 -14.88 13.15
C ALA A 155 -0.05 -13.56 12.54
N ALA A 156 -0.07 -12.47 13.33
CA ALA A 156 -0.39 -11.13 12.82
C ALA A 156 0.63 -10.64 11.77
N LYS A 157 1.90 -11.01 11.92
CA LYS A 157 2.96 -10.74 10.92
C LYS A 157 2.77 -11.57 9.66
N ASP A 158 2.46 -12.85 9.76
CA ASP A 158 2.15 -13.69 8.59
C ASP A 158 0.91 -13.15 7.85
N PHE A 159 -0.11 -12.74 8.61
CA PHE A 159 -1.31 -12.11 8.07
C PHE A 159 -0.99 -10.83 7.28
N LEU A 160 -0.05 -9.98 7.75
CA LEU A 160 0.37 -8.79 7.00
C LEU A 160 0.89 -9.15 5.61
N PHE A 161 1.76 -10.15 5.49
CA PHE A 161 2.32 -10.57 4.20
C PHE A 161 1.27 -11.22 3.31
N GLN A 162 0.38 -12.04 3.88
CA GLN A 162 -0.76 -12.61 3.16
C GLN A 162 -1.72 -11.53 2.65
N TYR A 163 -2.05 -10.54 3.49
CA TYR A 163 -2.83 -9.37 3.12
C TYR A 163 -2.19 -8.62 1.95
N HIS A 164 -0.88 -8.34 2.03
CA HIS A 164 -0.15 -7.67 0.95
C HIS A 164 -0.23 -8.46 -0.36
N ALA A 165 0.06 -9.77 -0.31
CA ALA A 165 0.02 -10.64 -1.48
C ALA A 165 -1.38 -10.73 -2.10
N LEU A 166 -2.43 -10.83 -1.27
CA LEU A 166 -3.82 -10.86 -1.73
C LEU A 166 -4.22 -9.56 -2.42
N VAL A 167 -3.85 -8.40 -1.87
CA VAL A 167 -4.15 -7.11 -2.52
C VAL A 167 -3.41 -7.00 -3.85
N ALA A 168 -2.12 -7.31 -3.88
CA ALA A 168 -1.31 -7.24 -5.09
C ALA A 168 -1.77 -8.23 -6.18
N GLY A 169 -2.28 -9.40 -5.81
CA GLY A 169 -2.78 -10.41 -6.75
C GLY A 169 -4.22 -10.18 -7.20
N LEU A 170 -5.13 -9.82 -6.29
CA LEU A 170 -6.56 -9.67 -6.61
C LEU A 170 -6.87 -8.35 -7.30
N TRP A 171 -6.13 -7.28 -7.00
CA TRP A 171 -6.37 -5.97 -7.60
C TRP A 171 -6.38 -5.98 -9.15
N PRO A 172 -5.34 -6.49 -9.84
CA PRO A 172 -5.32 -6.52 -11.31
C PRO A 172 -6.35 -7.50 -11.90
N ILE A 173 -6.77 -8.53 -11.17
CA ILE A 173 -7.82 -9.45 -11.60
C ILE A 173 -9.18 -8.73 -11.60
N ALA A 174 -9.44 -7.93 -10.57
CA ALA A 174 -10.70 -7.20 -10.42
C ALA A 174 -10.74 -5.87 -11.22
N HIS A 175 -9.57 -5.35 -11.63
CA HIS A 175 -9.44 -4.13 -12.43
C HIS A 175 -8.63 -4.43 -13.70
N PRO A 176 -9.20 -5.21 -14.64
CA PRO A 176 -8.54 -5.57 -15.88
C PRO A 176 -8.42 -4.36 -16.82
N SER A 177 -7.65 -4.51 -17.91
CA SER A 177 -7.60 -3.51 -18.97
C SER A 177 -8.98 -3.29 -19.62
N ASP A 178 -9.21 -2.12 -20.21
CA ASP A 178 -10.46 -1.80 -20.91
C ASP A 178 -10.85 -2.84 -21.96
N GLN A 179 -9.85 -3.39 -22.66
CA GLN A 179 -10.05 -4.46 -23.63
C GLN A 179 -10.63 -5.73 -22.99
N LEU A 180 -10.07 -6.17 -21.86
CA LEU A 180 -10.56 -7.36 -21.16
C LEU A 180 -11.87 -7.06 -20.43
N ALA A 181 -12.04 -5.87 -19.85
CA ALA A 181 -13.29 -5.43 -19.25
C ALA A 181 -14.47 -5.52 -20.24
N ALA A 182 -14.28 -5.02 -21.47
CA ALA A 182 -15.28 -5.09 -22.53
C ALA A 182 -15.62 -6.54 -22.93
N ILE A 183 -14.64 -7.46 -22.95
CA ILE A 183 -14.90 -8.89 -23.18
C ILE A 183 -15.74 -9.45 -22.03
N LEU A 184 -15.39 -9.13 -20.79
CA LEU A 184 -16.06 -9.65 -19.61
C LEU A 184 -17.51 -9.18 -19.49
N GLU A 185 -17.98 -8.16 -20.22
CA GLU A 185 -19.38 -7.71 -20.25
C GLU A 185 -20.37 -8.77 -20.78
N ASP A 186 -19.90 -9.70 -21.61
CA ASP A 186 -20.72 -10.83 -22.08
C ASP A 186 -21.04 -11.79 -20.90
N ALA A 187 -22.32 -12.15 -20.76
CA ALA A 187 -22.80 -13.02 -19.69
C ALA A 187 -22.08 -14.38 -19.65
N LYS A 188 -21.59 -14.89 -20.80
CA LYS A 188 -20.85 -16.17 -20.83
C LYS A 188 -19.51 -16.12 -20.11
N TYR A 189 -18.97 -14.93 -19.85
CA TYR A 189 -17.72 -14.74 -19.11
C TYR A 189 -17.95 -14.22 -17.68
N SER A 190 -19.19 -14.27 -17.17
CA SER A 190 -19.51 -13.77 -15.83
C SER A 190 -18.70 -14.46 -14.72
N GLU A 191 -18.29 -15.71 -14.91
CA GLU A 191 -17.47 -16.47 -13.96
C GLU A 191 -16.07 -15.88 -13.74
N PHE A 192 -15.55 -15.10 -14.70
CA PHE A 192 -14.25 -14.45 -14.59
C PHE A 192 -14.33 -13.05 -13.95
N ARG A 193 -15.53 -12.55 -13.65
CA ARG A 193 -15.70 -11.25 -12.97
C ARG A 193 -15.45 -11.41 -11.48
N VAL A 194 -14.49 -10.65 -10.97
CA VAL A 194 -14.13 -10.65 -9.56
C VAL A 194 -14.54 -9.34 -8.91
N ASP A 195 -15.41 -9.41 -7.90
CA ASP A 195 -15.69 -8.29 -7.02
C ASP A 195 -14.63 -8.22 -5.92
N PHE A 196 -13.74 -7.23 -6.03
CA PHE A 196 -12.55 -7.08 -5.18
C PHE A 196 -12.90 -7.01 -3.69
N GLY A 197 -13.83 -6.14 -3.31
CA GLY A 197 -14.15 -5.85 -1.90
C GLY A 197 -14.67 -7.09 -1.17
N PRO A 198 -15.79 -7.69 -1.61
CA PRO A 198 -16.35 -8.88 -0.99
C PRO A 198 -15.41 -10.09 -1.03
N LEU A 199 -14.58 -10.27 -2.07
CA LEU A 199 -13.60 -11.37 -2.13
C LEU A 199 -12.45 -11.18 -1.18
N LEU A 200 -11.90 -9.98 -1.11
CA LEU A 200 -10.83 -9.68 -0.19
C LEU A 200 -11.35 -9.82 1.26
N GLN A 201 -12.52 -9.27 1.58
CA GLN A 201 -13.06 -9.29 2.94
C GLN A 201 -13.28 -10.70 3.47
N ARG A 202 -13.93 -11.58 2.70
CA ARG A 202 -14.17 -12.97 3.12
C ARG A 202 -12.86 -13.75 3.29
N THR A 203 -11.89 -13.52 2.39
CA THR A 203 -10.59 -14.19 2.45
C THR A 203 -9.80 -13.73 3.69
N LEU A 204 -9.74 -12.41 3.95
CA LEU A 204 -9.04 -11.88 5.12
C LEU A 204 -9.71 -12.33 6.43
N ALA A 205 -11.05 -12.38 6.49
CA ALA A 205 -11.76 -12.89 7.65
C ALA A 205 -11.39 -14.35 7.95
N SER A 206 -11.34 -15.20 6.90
CA SER A 206 -10.92 -16.60 7.04
C SER A 206 -9.47 -16.73 7.53
N LEU A 207 -8.55 -15.91 7.01
CA LEU A 207 -7.15 -15.94 7.44
C LEU A 207 -7.01 -15.57 8.92
N LEU A 208 -7.69 -14.51 9.35
CA LEU A 208 -7.68 -14.04 10.75
C LEU A 208 -8.33 -15.05 11.72
N GLN A 209 -9.29 -15.85 11.25
CA GLN A 209 -9.87 -16.93 12.05
C GLN A 209 -8.91 -18.13 12.21
N GLN A 210 -8.29 -18.57 11.12
CA GLN A 210 -7.46 -19.79 11.09
C GLN A 210 -6.17 -19.67 11.91
N THR A 211 -5.68 -18.46 12.14
CA THR A 211 -4.46 -18.22 12.91
C THR A 211 -4.69 -18.04 14.42
N SER A 212 -5.95 -18.14 14.89
CA SER A 212 -6.25 -18.22 16.32
C SER A 212 -5.91 -19.63 16.83
N PRO A 213 -5.40 -19.82 18.06
CA PRO A 213 -4.80 -21.07 18.54
C PRO A 213 -5.87 -22.11 18.95
N GLY A 214 -6.74 -22.47 18.01
CA GLY A 214 -7.81 -23.45 18.16
C GLY A 214 -7.60 -24.76 17.39
N ALA A 215 -6.52 -24.91 16.62
CA ALA A 215 -6.34 -26.06 15.71
C ALA A 215 -5.14 -26.97 16.03
N GLU A 216 -4.42 -26.76 17.15
CA GLU A 216 -3.31 -27.67 17.54
C GLU A 216 -3.68 -28.70 18.62
N ASN A 217 -4.93 -28.76 19.11
CA ASN A 217 -5.37 -29.75 20.09
C ASN A 217 -6.53 -30.65 19.60
N ALA A 218 -6.45 -31.14 18.37
CA ALA A 218 -7.39 -32.15 17.88
C ALA A 218 -6.74 -33.13 16.87
N SER A 219 -5.63 -33.75 17.24
CA SER A 219 -5.14 -35.04 16.70
C SER A 219 -4.03 -35.51 17.64
N ARG A 220 -4.36 -36.34 18.64
CA ARG A 220 -4.03 -37.78 18.67
C ARG A 220 -2.55 -38.08 18.49
#